data_AF-A0A0M1J8S4-F1
#
_entry.id   AF-A0A0M1J8S4-F1
#
_cell.length_a   1.000
_cell.length_b   1.000
_cell.length_c   1.000
_cell.angle_alpha   90.00
_cell.angle_beta   90.00
_cell.angle_gamma   90.00
#
_symmetry.space_group_name_H-M   'P 1'
#
loop_
_entity.id
_entity.type
_entity.pdbx_description
1 polymer ?
#
loop_
_entity_poly.entity_id
_entity_poly.type
_entity_poly.pdbx_seq_one_letter_code
_entity_poly.pdbx_strand_id
1 'polypeptide(L)' 'MSISVLGLSYKTSPIGIRERIAFGADIVVAALRDLLQQPGVTEGVILSTCNRTEIYCNLDNSGSISLADWLWKFQYDYR' A
#
# COMPACT_ATOMS: atom_id res chain seq x y z
N MET A 1 -9.00 -6.73 -16.11
CA MET A 1 -8.35 -5.51 -15.59
C MET A 1 -9.27 -4.90 -14.55
N SER A 2 -8.87 -5.00 -13.30
CA SER A 2 -9.58 -4.42 -12.16
C SER A 2 -8.56 -3.71 -11.30
N ILE A 3 -8.82 -2.42 -11.02
CA ILE A 3 -7.98 -1.64 -10.12
C ILE A 3 -8.52 -1.86 -8.70
N SER A 4 -7.65 -2.36 -7.84
CA SER A 4 -7.90 -2.48 -6.41
C SER A 4 -7.26 -1.30 -5.68
N VAL A 5 -7.93 -0.86 -4.61
CA VAL A 5 -7.42 0.20 -3.75
C VAL A 5 -7.54 -0.21 -2.29
N LEU A 6 -6.46 -0.02 -1.54
CA LEU A 6 -6.44 -0.07 -0.08
C LEU A 6 -5.93 1.26 0.43
N GLY A 7 -6.61 1.86 1.40
CA GLY A 7 -6.08 3.08 2.00
C GLY A 7 -6.94 3.64 3.12
N LEU A 8 -6.35 4.61 3.81
CA LEU A 8 -7.01 5.40 4.84
C LEU A 8 -6.90 6.89 4.48
N SER A 9 -7.90 7.65 4.89
CA SER A 9 -7.93 9.11 4.70
C SER A 9 -8.29 9.81 6.00
N TYR A 10 -8.05 11.12 6.05
CA TYR A 10 -8.46 11.96 7.19
C TYR A 10 -9.97 11.88 7.50
N LYS A 11 -10.80 11.55 6.50
CA LYS A 11 -12.25 11.41 6.67
C LYS A 11 -12.64 10.13 7.43
N THR A 12 -11.81 9.11 7.33
CA THR A 12 -12.12 7.76 7.83
C THR A 12 -11.21 7.31 8.97
N SER A 13 -10.18 8.10 9.33
CA SER A 13 -9.19 7.67 10.31
C SER A 13 -8.53 8.83 11.07
N PRO A 14 -8.38 8.71 12.41
CA PRO A 14 -7.58 9.63 13.22
C PRO A 14 -6.12 9.70 12.75
N ILE A 15 -5.46 10.81 13.04
CA ILE A 15 -4.07 11.05 12.65
C ILE A 15 -3.11 9.94 13.14
N GLY A 16 -3.21 9.52 14.39
CA GLY A 16 -2.31 8.50 14.96
C GLY A 16 -2.44 7.10 14.32
N ILE A 17 -3.55 6.81 13.63
CA ILE A 17 -3.66 5.59 12.81
C ILE A 17 -2.99 5.80 11.46
N ARG A 18 -3.20 6.97 10.83
CA ARG A 18 -2.63 7.30 9.52
C ARG A 18 -1.11 7.34 9.56
N GLU A 19 -0.52 7.87 10.63
CA GLU A 19 0.94 7.89 10.85
C GLU A 19 1.56 6.48 10.88
N ARG A 20 0.80 5.46 11.31
CA ARG A 20 1.31 4.08 11.38
C ARG A 20 1.44 3.38 10.04
N ILE A 21 0.77 3.90 9.01
CA ILE A 21 0.79 3.33 7.66
C ILE A 21 1.40 4.29 6.64
N ALA A 22 1.80 5.49 7.07
CA ALA A 22 2.44 6.45 6.19
C ALA A 22 3.79 5.91 5.70
N PHE A 23 4.05 6.09 4.41
CA PHE A 23 5.36 5.83 3.83
C PHE A 23 6.18 7.11 3.84
N GLY A 24 7.34 7.05 4.51
CA GLY A 24 8.39 8.07 4.38
C GLY A 24 9.04 8.03 3.00
N ALA A 25 9.68 9.14 2.62
CA ALA A 25 10.35 9.28 1.33
C ALA A 25 11.51 8.28 1.13
N ASP A 26 12.10 7.83 2.25
CA ASP A 26 13.15 6.83 2.34
C ASP A 26 12.66 5.40 2.06
N ILE A 27 11.43 5.07 2.46
CA ILE A 27 10.89 3.70 2.33
C ILE A 27 9.91 3.51 1.17
N VAL A 28 9.29 4.57 0.64
CA VAL A 28 8.21 4.47 -0.37
C VAL A 28 8.65 3.76 -1.65
N VAL A 29 9.90 3.95 -2.08
CA VAL A 29 10.45 3.29 -3.28
C VAL A 29 10.65 1.79 -3.03
N ALA A 30 11.12 1.41 -1.83
CA ALA A 30 11.26 0.00 -1.45
C ALA A 30 9.89 -0.68 -1.36
N ALA A 31 8.90 0.01 -0.76
CA ALA A 31 7.52 -0.46 -0.68
C ALA A 31 6.92 -0.72 -2.06
N LEU A 32 7.07 0.23 -2.99
CA LEU A 32 6.55 0.05 -4.35
C LEU A 32 7.21 -1.14 -5.06
N ARG A 33 8.53 -1.32 -4.90
CA ARG A 33 9.23 -2.46 -5.50
C ARG A 33 8.73 -3.78 -4.92
N ASP A 34 8.59 -3.87 -3.60
CA ASP A 34 8.10 -5.07 -2.92
C ASP A 34 6.66 -5.41 -3.32
N LEU A 35 5.78 -4.40 -3.45
CA LEU A 35 4.42 -4.54 -3.95
C LEU A 35 4.40 -5.15 -5.36
N LEU A 36 5.25 -4.66 -6.27
CA LEU A 36 5.34 -5.13 -7.65
C LEU A 36 5.94 -6.55 -7.76
N GLN A 37 6.54 -7.09 -6.70
CA GLN A 37 6.97 -8.49 -6.65
C GLN A 37 5.88 -9.43 -6.14
N GLN A 38 4.75 -8.89 -5.68
CA GLN A 38 3.67 -9.73 -5.17
C GLN A 38 2.94 -10.44 -6.33
N PRO A 39 2.56 -11.73 -6.16
CA PRO A 39 1.87 -12.48 -7.20
C PRO A 39 0.62 -11.75 -7.73
N GLY A 40 0.50 -11.67 -9.06
CA GLY A 40 -0.65 -11.06 -9.73
C GLY A 40 -0.69 -9.54 -9.73
N VAL A 41 0.25 -8.85 -9.07
CA VAL A 41 0.39 -7.39 -9.20
C VAL A 41 1.16 -7.07 -10.48
N THR A 42 0.52 -6.35 -11.40
CA THR A 42 1.15 -5.92 -12.66
C THR A 42 1.61 -4.48 -12.63
N GLU A 43 0.87 -3.63 -11.92
CA GLU A 43 1.12 -2.20 -11.77
C GLU A 43 0.73 -1.75 -10.36
N GLY A 44 1.40 -0.73 -9.84
CA GLY A 44 1.17 -0.23 -8.49
C GLY A 44 1.47 1.26 -8.36
N VAL A 45 0.72 1.95 -7.50
CA VAL A 45 0.95 3.34 -7.10
C VAL A 45 0.76 3.44 -5.59
N ILE A 46 1.70 4.08 -4.90
CA ILE A 46 1.58 4.41 -3.48
C ILE A 46 1.48 5.94 -3.36
N LEU A 47 0.35 6.41 -2.82
CA LEU A 47 0.10 7.81 -2.50
C LEU A 47 0.16 7.98 -0.97
N SER A 48 1.25 8.53 -0.47
CA SER A 48 1.46 8.81 0.95
C SER A 48 1.60 10.31 1.17
N THR A 49 0.65 10.89 1.90
CA THR A 49 0.61 12.32 2.24
C THR A 49 0.18 12.50 3.69
N CYS A 50 0.20 13.73 4.20
CA CYS A 50 -0.35 14.02 5.53
C CYS A 50 -1.87 13.77 5.65
N ASN A 51 -2.60 13.68 4.52
CA ASN A 51 -4.06 13.57 4.50
C ASN A 51 -4.56 12.15 4.21
N ARG A 52 -3.77 11.34 3.50
CA ARG A 52 -4.14 9.99 3.07
C ARG A 52 -2.92 9.14 2.81
N THR A 53 -3.08 7.85 3.03
CA THR A 53 -2.18 6.80 2.55
C THR A 53 -3.03 5.81 1.76
N GLU A 54 -2.77 5.70 0.47
CA GLU A 54 -3.52 4.85 -0.46
C GLU A 54 -2.54 4.05 -1.33
N ILE A 55 -2.85 2.78 -1.53
CA ILE A 55 -2.15 1.84 -2.40
C ILE A 55 -3.14 1.43 -3.48
N TYR A 56 -2.79 1.73 -4.72
CA TYR A 56 -3.53 1.33 -5.89
C TYR A 56 -2.75 0.24 -6.62
N CYS A 57 -3.41 -0.81 -7.07
CA CYS A 57 -2.76 -1.83 -7.88
C CYS A 57 -3.69 -2.39 -8.96
N ASN A 58 -3.10 -2.79 -10.08
CA ASN A 58 -3.77 -3.60 -11.09
C ASN A 58 -3.46 -5.08 -10.81
N LEU A 59 -4.51 -5.86 -10.57
CA LEU A 59 -4.39 -7.31 -10.35
C LEU A 59 -4.76 -8.07 -11.63
N ASP A 60 -3.95 -9.06 -11.99
CA ASP A 60 -4.29 -10.01 -13.04
C ASP A 60 -5.10 -11.22 -12.50
N ASN A 61 -5.40 -12.19 -13.36
CA ASN A 61 -6.20 -13.35 -13.00
C ASN A 61 -5.37 -14.51 -12.40
N SER A 62 -4.06 -14.36 -12.25
CA SER A 62 -3.14 -15.42 -11.82
C SER A 62 -3.11 -15.63 -10.30
N GLY A 63 -3.67 -14.68 -9.55
CA GLY A 63 -3.86 -14.77 -8.10
C GLY A 63 -4.09 -13.38 -7.49
N SER A 64 -5.00 -13.29 -6.52
CA SER A 64 -5.25 -12.03 -5.81
C SER A 64 -4.43 -11.98 -4.53
N ILE A 65 -3.51 -11.01 -4.43
CA ILE A 65 -2.89 -10.71 -3.13
C ILE A 65 -3.90 -10.04 -2.20
N SER A 66 -3.69 -10.22 -0.90
CA SER A 66 -4.31 -9.36 0.10
C SER A 66 -3.41 -8.14 0.30
N LEU A 67 -3.83 -6.98 -0.21
CA LEU A 67 -3.10 -5.72 0.00
C LEU A 67 -2.92 -5.40 1.48
N ALA A 68 -3.88 -5.80 2.32
CA ALA A 68 -3.83 -5.56 3.76
C ALA A 68 -2.74 -6.42 4.42
N ASP A 69 -2.65 -7.70 4.06
CA ASP A 69 -1.61 -8.59 4.60
C ASP A 69 -0.22 -8.18 4.12
N TRP A 70 -0.10 -7.79 2.84
CA TRP A 70 1.13 -7.22 2.30
C TRP A 70 1.55 -5.96 3.06
N LEU A 71 0.63 -5.00 3.23
CA LEU A 71 0.91 -3.74 3.93
C LEU A 71 1.36 -4.00 5.37
N TRP A 72 0.68 -4.91 6.07
CA TRP A 72 1.03 -5.28 7.44
C TRP A 72 2.44 -5.87 7.52
N LYS A 73 2.76 -6.82 6.63
CA LYS A 73 4.08 -7.45 6.57
C LYS A 73 5.18 -6.43 6.26
N PHE A 74 4.99 -5.61 5.23
CA PHE A 74 5.97 -4.60 4.85
C PHE A 74 6.24 -3.61 5.99
N GLN A 75 5.18 -3.11 6.65
CA GLN A 75 5.32 -2.16 7.76
C GLN A 75 5.93 -2.80 9.02
N TYR A 76 5.80 -4.11 9.21
CA TYR A 76 6.45 -4.82 10.30
C TYR A 76 7.95 -5.03 10.02
N ASP A 77 8.32 -5.36 8.79
CA ASP A 77 9.72 -5.63 8.40
C ASP A 77 10.58 -4.36 8.29
N TYR A 78 9.97 -3.18 8.06
CA TYR A 78 10.65 -1.89 7.88
C TYR A 78 10.52 -0.92 9.07
N ARG A 79 9.95 -1.37 10.20
CA ARG A 79 9.94 -0.62 11.47
C ARG A 79 11.05 -1.09 12.40
#